data_AF-A0A522X312-F1
#
_entry.id   AF-A0A522X312-F1
#
_cell.length_a   1.000
_cell.length_b   1.000
_cell.length_c   1.000
_cell.angle_alpha   90.00
_cell.angle_beta   90.00
_cell.angle_gamma   90.00
#
_symmetry.space_group_name_H-M   'P 1'
#
loop_
_entity.id
_entity.type
_entity.pdbx_description
1 polymer ?
#
loop_
_entity_poly.entity_id
_entity_poly.type
_entity_poly.pdbx_seq_one_letter_code
_entity_poly.pdbx_strand_id
1 'polypeptide(L)'
;MKVTVVSKDPPGGRCTLYLRYAEVIAAGCGAEIETVYPTTANGIEPPALLVAGRLIAPADGLILSPMDVHLGLAGAGCPDLLNRLEAAESRFMDECGA
;
A
#
# COMPACT_ATOMS: atom_id res chain seq x y z
N MET A 1 2.17 8.57 11.92
CA MET A 1 2.35 7.16 11.52
C MET A 1 3.15 7.14 10.22
N LYS A 2 4.01 6.14 9.99
CA LYS A 2 4.80 6.04 8.75
C LYS A 2 4.27 4.90 7.88
N VAL A 3 4.16 5.11 6.57
CA VAL A 3 3.82 4.10 5.56
C VAL A 3 4.99 3.99 4.61
N THR A 4 5.62 2.83 4.56
CA THR A 4 6.76 2.57 3.68
C THR A 4 6.33 1.68 2.52
N VAL A 5 6.56 2.13 1.29
CA VAL A 5 6.37 1.34 0.08
C VAL A 5 7.72 0.87 -0.43
N VAL A 6 7.89 -0.44 -0.55
CA VAL A 6 9.06 -1.04 -1.19
C VAL A 6 8.74 -1.23 -2.67
N SER A 7 9.40 -0.45 -3.53
CA SER A 7 9.10 -0.36 -4.97
C SER A 7 10.30 -0.75 -5.84
N LYS A 8 10.04 -1.15 -7.08
CA LYS A 8 11.04 -1.18 -8.15
C LYS A 8 11.15 0.21 -8.79
N ASP A 9 12.27 0.47 -9.47
CA ASP A 9 12.47 1.67 -10.30
C ASP A 9 12.78 1.26 -11.75
N PRO A 10 11.94 1.61 -12.74
CA PRO A 10 10.66 2.28 -12.61
C PRO A 10 9.58 1.39 -11.93
N PRO A 11 8.53 1.98 -11.33
CA PRO A 11 7.46 1.21 -10.72
C PRO A 11 6.62 0.48 -11.77
N GLY A 12 6.41 -0.82 -11.56
CA GLY A 12 5.42 -1.60 -12.30
C GLY A 12 4.03 -1.52 -11.66
N GLY A 13 3.01 -2.08 -12.31
CA GLY A 13 1.59 -1.93 -11.90
C GLY A 13 1.31 -2.19 -10.41
N ARG A 14 1.84 -3.28 -9.83
CA ARG A 14 1.63 -3.57 -8.40
C ARG A 14 2.34 -2.57 -7.46
N CYS A 15 3.51 -2.06 -7.85
CA CYS A 15 4.19 -1.02 -7.07
C CYS A 15 3.39 0.29 -7.10
N THR A 16 2.84 0.64 -8.27
CA THR A 16 1.94 1.79 -8.43
C THR A 16 0.68 1.65 -7.57
N LEU A 17 0.06 0.46 -7.56
CA LEU A 17 -1.10 0.20 -6.70
C LEU A 17 -0.76 0.39 -5.21
N TYR A 18 0.40 -0.10 -4.75
CA TYR A 18 0.79 0.03 -3.34
C TYR A 18 1.13 1.47 -2.97
N LEU A 19 1.67 2.26 -3.91
CA LEU A 19 1.82 3.71 -3.76
C LEU A 19 0.45 4.39 -3.60
N ARG A 20 -0.56 4.01 -4.40
CA ARG A 20 -1.93 4.53 -4.24
C ARG A 20 -2.53 4.21 -2.89
N TYR A 21 -2.33 2.99 -2.38
CA TYR A 21 -2.75 2.65 -1.03
C TYR A 21 -2.04 3.51 0.03
N ALA A 22 -0.73 3.74 -0.12
CA ALA A 22 0.00 4.63 0.78
C ALA A 22 -0.53 6.07 0.75
N GLU A 23 -0.88 6.59 -0.43
CA GLU A 23 -1.51 7.91 -0.60
C GLU A 23 -2.87 8.01 0.12
N VAL A 24 -3.72 6.97 -0.03
CA VAL A 24 -5.01 6.90 0.66
C VAL A 24 -4.83 6.86 2.18
N ILE A 25 -3.87 6.07 2.67
CA ILE A 25 -3.55 6.00 4.11
C ILE A 25 -3.05 7.36 4.61
N ALA A 26 -2.14 8.01 3.88
CA ALA A 26 -1.61 9.31 4.27
C ALA A 26 -2.71 10.36 4.38
N ALA A 27 -3.60 10.43 3.38
CA ALA A 27 -4.73 11.35 3.38
C ALA A 27 -5.80 11.02 4.45
N GLY A 28 -6.05 9.74 4.72
CA GLY A 28 -7.07 9.28 5.67
C GLY A 28 -6.61 9.26 7.13
N CYS A 29 -5.32 9.07 7.38
CA CYS A 29 -4.75 8.80 8.69
C CYS A 29 -3.70 9.83 9.14
N GLY A 30 -3.38 10.83 8.30
CA GLY A 30 -2.28 11.77 8.57
C GLY A 30 -0.92 11.08 8.63
N ALA A 31 -0.71 10.08 7.77
CA ALA A 31 0.54 9.32 7.73
C ALA A 31 1.58 9.96 6.80
N GLU A 32 2.85 9.74 7.10
CA GLU A 32 3.97 10.10 6.23
C GLU A 32 4.31 8.94 5.31
N ILE A 33 4.46 9.20 4.01
CA ILE A 33 4.83 8.19 3.01
C ILE A 33 6.34 8.22 2.80
N GLU A 34 6.94 7.05 2.81
CA GLU A 34 8.31 6.83 2.37
C GLU A 34 8.31 5.78 1.27
N THR A 35 9.02 6.04 0.16
CA THR A 35 9.28 5.02 -0.86
C THR A 35 10.72 4.57 -0.73
N VAL A 36 10.93 3.27 -0.63
CA VAL A 36 12.25 2.64 -0.54
C VAL A 36 12.45 1.74 -1.74
N TYR A 37 13.63 1.83 -2.34
CA TYR A 37 14.08 0.93 -3.40
C TYR A 37 15.06 -0.05 -2.77
N PRO A 38 14.76 -1.36 -2.76
CA PRO A 38 15.57 -2.31 -2.03
C PRO A 38 16.97 -2.42 -2.64
N THR A 39 17.97 -2.27 -1.77
CA THR A 39 19.30 -2.87 -1.97
C THR A 39 19.27 -4.27 -1.34
N THR A 40 20.17 -5.17 -1.75
CA THR A 40 20.20 -6.59 -1.33
C THR A 40 20.25 -6.87 0.18
N ALA A 41 20.25 -5.85 1.04
CA ALA A 41 20.46 -5.94 2.49
C ALA A 41 19.18 -6.09 3.34
N ASN A 42 17.99 -5.73 2.86
CA ASN A 42 16.81 -5.58 3.72
C ASN A 42 15.83 -6.77 3.72
N GLY A 43 16.04 -7.80 2.89
CA GLY A 43 15.25 -9.04 2.88
C GLY A 43 13.77 -8.90 2.47
N ILE A 44 13.30 -7.70 2.16
CA ILE A 44 11.94 -7.42 1.69
C ILE A 44 12.00 -7.10 0.20
N GLU A 45 11.32 -7.91 -0.61
CA GLU A 45 11.26 -7.74 -2.05
C GLU A 45 10.08 -6.86 -2.48
N PRO A 46 10.21 -6.07 -3.56
CA PRO A 46 9.13 -5.26 -4.09
C PRO A 46 8.16 -6.14 -4.92
N PRO A 47 6.84 -5.88 -4.89
CA PRO A 47 6.17 -4.82 -4.13
C PRO A 47 5.93 -5.21 -2.66
N ALA A 48 6.14 -4.27 -1.74
CA ALA A 48 5.79 -4.46 -0.33
C ALA A 48 5.22 -3.17 0.28
N LEU A 49 4.33 -3.32 1.26
CA LEU A 49 3.76 -2.21 2.02
C LEU A 49 3.98 -2.47 3.51
N LEU A 50 4.61 -1.51 4.19
CA LEU A 50 4.79 -1.54 5.62
C LEU A 50 4.05 -0.37 6.25
N VAL A 51 3.37 -0.62 7.36
CA VAL A 51 2.72 0.43 8.15
C VAL A 51 3.28 0.38 9.55
N ALA A 52 3.80 1.52 10.02
CA ALA A 52 4.54 1.63 11.28
C ALA A 52 5.66 0.58 11.41
N GLY A 53 6.34 0.25 10.30
CA GLY A 53 7.41 -0.76 10.25
C GLY A 53 6.92 -2.22 10.21
N ARG A 54 5.62 -2.48 10.25
CA ARG A 54 5.05 -3.83 10.11
C ARG A 54 4.67 -4.11 8.66
N LEU A 55 5.18 -5.21 8.12
CA LEU A 55 4.79 -5.70 6.79
C LEU A 55 3.32 -6.12 6.79
N ILE A 56 2.56 -5.61 5.82
CA ILE A 56 1.21 -6.09 5.53
C ILE A 56 1.32 -7.22 4.51
N ALA A 57 0.79 -8.38 4.85
CA ALA A 57 0.79 -9.56 4.00
C ALA A 57 -0.57 -9.71 3.30
N PRO A 58 -0.59 -10.12 2.02
CA PRO A 58 -1.83 -10.41 1.33
C PRO A 58 -2.45 -11.71 1.86
N ALA A 59 -3.76 -11.72 2.12
CA ALA A 59 -4.44 -12.92 2.58
C ALA A 59 -4.41 -14.07 1.56
N ASP A 60 -4.35 -13.74 0.26
CA ASP A 60 -4.27 -14.70 -0.83
C ASP A 60 -2.83 -15.10 -1.21
N GLY A 61 -1.82 -14.48 -0.58
CA GLY A 61 -0.41 -14.71 -0.89
C GLY A 61 0.08 -14.09 -2.21
N LEU A 62 -0.75 -13.31 -2.92
CA LEU A 62 -0.47 -12.79 -4.26
C LEU A 62 -0.44 -11.26 -4.31
N ILE A 63 -1.47 -10.58 -3.82
CA ILE A 63 -1.61 -9.11 -3.92
C ILE A 63 -2.37 -8.55 -2.73
N LEU A 64 -1.94 -7.40 -2.21
CA LEU A 64 -2.70 -6.71 -1.18
C LEU A 64 -4.03 -6.23 -1.74
N SER A 65 -5.10 -6.73 -1.14
CA SER A 65 -6.44 -6.18 -1.31
C SER A 65 -6.64 -4.94 -0.41
N PRO A 66 -7.67 -4.11 -0.70
CA PRO A 66 -8.11 -3.06 0.22
C PRO A 66 -8.38 -3.57 1.64
N MET A 67 -8.92 -4.79 1.77
CA MET A 67 -9.21 -5.42 3.05
C MET A 67 -7.94 -5.79 3.83
N ASP A 68 -6.92 -6.32 3.15
CA ASP A 68 -5.63 -6.64 3.79
C ASP A 68 -4.99 -5.38 4.40
N VAL A 69 -5.04 -4.28 3.64
CA VAL A 69 -4.54 -2.99 4.10
C VAL A 69 -5.38 -2.48 5.26
N HIS A 70 -6.71 -2.51 5.16
CA HIS A 70 -7.62 -2.07 6.22
C HIS A 70 -7.38 -2.83 7.54
N LEU A 71 -7.27 -4.16 7.49
CA LEU A 71 -6.96 -5.00 8.65
C LEU A 71 -5.54 -4.76 9.17
N GLY A 72 -4.58 -4.50 8.26
CA GLY A 72 -3.22 -4.09 8.59
C GLY A 72 -3.13 -2.77 9.35
N LEU A 73 -4.18 -1.93 9.27
CA LEU A 73 -4.32 -0.65 9.97
C LEU A 73 -5.32 -0.68 11.13
N ALA A 74 -5.90 -1.84 11.48
CA ALA A 74 -6.90 -1.94 12.54
C ALA A 74 -6.39 -1.30 13.85
N GLY A 75 -7.01 -0.18 14.26
CA GLY A 75 -6.61 0.62 15.42
C GLY A 75 -6.00 2.00 15.10
N ALA A 76 -5.71 2.32 13.83
CA ALA A 76 -5.14 3.62 13.43
C ALA A 76 -6.16 4.78 13.43
N GLY A 77 -7.45 4.50 13.66
CA GLY A 77 -8.50 5.53 13.79
C GLY A 77 -8.83 6.25 12.49
N CYS A 78 -8.68 5.59 11.34
CA CYS A 78 -8.91 6.19 10.02
C CYS A 78 -10.36 5.96 9.56
N PRO A 79 -11.23 6.98 9.60
CA PRO A 79 -12.62 6.83 9.19
C PRO A 79 -12.69 6.50 7.70
N ASP A 80 -13.61 5.60 7.33
CA ASP A 80 -13.95 5.29 5.94
C ASP A 80 -12.77 4.73 5.10
N LEU A 81 -11.71 4.24 5.76
CA LEU A 81 -10.48 3.82 5.09
C LEU A 81 -10.72 2.71 4.06
N LEU A 82 -11.52 1.70 4.39
CA LEU A 82 -11.79 0.59 3.47
C LEU A 82 -12.42 1.08 2.16
N ASN A 83 -13.49 1.88 2.25
CA ASN A 83 -14.17 2.43 1.09
C ASN A 83 -13.24 3.29 0.21
N ARG A 84 -12.34 4.07 0.83
CA ARG A 84 -11.34 4.87 0.10
C ARG A 84 -10.30 4.02 -0.61
N LEU A 85 -9.87 2.91 0.01
CA LEU A 85 -8.93 1.97 -0.60
C LEU A 85 -9.58 1.25 -1.79
N GLU A 86 -10.82 0.77 -1.64
CA GLU A 86 -11.60 0.15 -2.73
C GLU A 86 -11.82 1.10 -3.91
N ALA A 87 -12.13 2.37 -3.62
CA ALA A 87 -12.27 3.39 -4.65
C ALA A 87 -10.95 3.67 -5.39
N ALA A 88 -9.81 3.67 -4.68
CA ALA A 88 -8.51 3.86 -5.29
C ALA A 88 -8.09 2.67 -6.17
N GLU A 89 -8.35 1.44 -5.73
CA GLU A 89 -8.12 0.23 -6.52
C GLU A 89 -8.98 0.23 -7.79
N SER A 90 -10.28 0.54 -7.67
CA SER A 90 -11.20 0.60 -8.81
C SER A 90 -10.72 1.60 -9.87
N ARG A 91 -10.35 2.82 -9.46
CA ARG A 91 -9.80 3.84 -10.38
C ARG A 91 -8.51 3.37 -11.05
N PHE A 92 -7.62 2.73 -10.31
CA PHE A 92 -6.38 2.18 -10.87
C PHE A 92 -6.65 1.10 -11.92
N MET A 93 -7.63 0.23 -11.68
CA MET A 93 -8.05 -0.80 -12.64
C MET A 93 -8.67 -0.18 -13.89
N ASP A 94 -9.49 0.86 -13.76
CA ASP A 94 -10.06 1.60 -14.88
C ASP A 94 -8.96 2.28 -15.72
N GLU A 95 -7.97 2.91 -15.08
CA GLU A 95 -6.82 3.54 -15.74
C GLU A 95 -5.94 2.52 -16.50
N CYS A 96 -5.81 1.30 -15.97
CA CYS A 96 -5.02 0.23 -16.61
C CYS A 96 -5.80 -0.54 -17.69
N GLY A 97 -7.13 -0.45 -17.68
CA GLY A 97 -8.02 -1.11 -18.64
C GLY A 97 -8.37 -0.25 -19.86
N ALA A 98 -7.93 1.01 -19.90
CA ALA A 98 -8.18 1.99 -20.95
C ALA A 98 -7.11 2.01 -22.06
#